data_AF-A0A968QV49-F1
#
_entry.id   AF-A0A968QV49-F1
#
_cell.length_a   1.000
_cell.length_b   1.000
_cell.length_c   1.000
_cell.angle_alpha   90.00
_cell.angle_beta   90.00
_cell.angle_gamma   90.00
#
_symmetry.space_group_name_H-M   'P 1'
#
loop_
_entity.id
_entity.type
_entity.pdbx_description
1 polymer ?
#
loop_
_entity_poly.entity_id
_entity_poly.type
_entity_poly.pdbx_seq_one_letter_code
_entity_poly.pdbx_strand_id
1 'polypeptide(L)'
;MILGGGDGLALREILKYRRCAAADLADHDPDVIEHARTTFSQLNCRAFDDRRVSVFTEDAESYLRRSNELYDLIISDFTFPNTPETARLFTSDFFIRIGDRLSDTGIFSMNTVSPTRHDKAYQAIFNTLNELKLNPLPLKFSIPSFANHGYGQWGFFFGSRTVIALSELKNWKTKVKTRFIRKDRLSESLNSPLTISDSDIIRTPSDMLNLLGVPIPFNVSPTQIDRDWVVRLLNILRSMDIGQLFDEVNRRTEHLSASLQEQFRYLRKELPLLLKEQVINIERAGQVLSVLMLIIIAVNLLCPDNMYAKGYSSGSSGGSFISQEQPTLFHSKALQMATLAYAINMQGKRMPKSRSRCSGTNPKKNR
;
A
#
# COMPACT_ATOMS: atom_id res chain seq x y z
N MET A 1 17.50 2.20 18.69
CA MET A 1 16.82 1.06 18.04
C MET A 1 17.21 1.02 16.57
N ILE A 2 17.45 -0.18 16.04
CA ILE A 2 17.65 -0.47 14.63
C ILE A 2 16.57 -1.48 14.23
N LEU A 3 15.84 -1.18 13.16
CA LEU A 3 14.80 -2.02 12.58
C LEU A 3 15.31 -2.50 11.22
N GLY A 4 15.39 -3.82 11.05
CA GLY A 4 16.18 -4.43 9.98
C GLY A 4 17.68 -4.34 10.27
N GLY A 5 18.49 -4.21 9.23
CA GLY A 5 19.95 -4.07 9.36
C GLY A 5 20.62 -5.27 10.04
N GLY A 6 20.07 -6.47 9.90
CA GLY A 6 20.55 -7.70 10.52
C GLY A 6 22.01 -8.06 10.25
N ASP A 7 22.64 -7.48 9.22
CA ASP A 7 24.08 -7.60 8.96
C ASP A 7 24.97 -6.88 10.01
N GLY A 8 24.40 -5.95 10.78
CA GLY A 8 25.05 -5.16 11.83
C GLY A 8 26.04 -4.10 11.33
N LEU A 9 26.07 -3.76 10.05
CA LEU A 9 26.92 -2.70 9.51
C LEU A 9 26.47 -1.33 10.03
N ALA A 10 25.18 -1.09 10.16
CA ALA A 10 24.64 0.10 10.82
C ALA A 10 24.98 0.10 12.32
N LEU A 11 24.81 -1.05 12.98
CA LEU A 11 25.12 -1.22 14.41
C LEU A 11 26.58 -0.89 14.72
N ARG A 12 27.53 -1.39 13.90
CA ARG A 12 28.96 -1.05 14.00
C ARG A 12 29.21 0.46 14.03
N GLU A 13 28.50 1.23 13.20
CA GLU A 13 28.68 2.68 13.14
C GLU A 13 28.14 3.39 14.39
N ILE A 14 27.00 2.94 14.92
CA ILE A 14 26.44 3.48 16.17
C ILE A 14 27.38 3.22 17.35
N LEU A 15 27.96 2.01 17.43
CA LEU A 15 28.81 1.62 18.55
C LEU A 15 30.13 2.40 18.64
N LYS A 16 30.56 3.09 17.57
CA LYS A 16 31.68 4.05 17.60
C LYS A 16 31.43 5.22 18.56
N TYR A 17 30.17 5.53 18.86
CA TYR A 17 29.79 6.58 19.79
C TYR A 17 29.72 6.02 21.21
N ARG A 18 30.69 6.41 22.07
CA ARG A 18 30.70 6.01 23.49
C ARG A 18 29.48 6.46 24.29
N ARG A 19 28.74 7.47 23.79
CA ARG A 19 27.49 7.95 24.41
C ARG A 19 26.30 7.03 24.17
N CYS A 20 26.39 6.09 23.22
CA CYS A 20 25.37 5.04 23.07
C CYS A 20 25.43 4.15 24.32
N ALA A 21 24.37 4.20 25.13
CA ALA A 21 24.23 3.42 26.35
C ALA A 21 23.71 2.00 26.06
N ALA A 22 22.74 1.87 25.15
CA ALA A 22 22.18 0.61 24.69
C ALA A 22 21.78 0.72 23.20
N ALA A 23 21.76 -0.41 22.51
CA ALA A 23 21.35 -0.52 21.12
C ALA A 23 20.54 -1.81 20.92
N ASP A 24 19.25 -1.66 20.69
CA ASP A 24 18.40 -2.76 20.28
C ASP A 24 18.38 -2.88 18.75
N LEU A 25 18.53 -4.09 18.24
CA LEU A 25 18.41 -4.44 16.83
C LEU A 25 17.32 -5.50 16.68
N ALA A 26 16.33 -5.25 15.83
CA ALA A 26 15.29 -6.22 15.49
C ALA A 26 15.34 -6.54 14.00
N ASP A 27 15.58 -7.80 13.65
CA ASP A 27 15.51 -8.32 12.29
C ASP A 27 14.73 -9.64 12.27
N HIS A 28 13.85 -9.80 11.29
CA HIS A 28 13.01 -10.98 11.14
C HIS A 28 13.75 -12.24 10.69
N ASP A 29 14.91 -12.09 10.03
CA ASP A 29 15.60 -13.19 9.39
C ASP A 29 16.72 -13.76 10.30
N PRO A 30 16.54 -14.96 10.89
CA PRO A 30 17.56 -15.59 11.72
C PRO A 30 18.85 -15.89 10.96
N ASP A 31 18.77 -16.20 9.66
CA ASP A 31 19.93 -16.56 8.85
C ASP A 31 20.83 -15.35 8.62
N VAL A 32 20.22 -14.17 8.41
CA VAL A 32 20.96 -12.90 8.31
C VAL A 32 21.71 -12.61 9.62
N ILE A 33 21.05 -12.79 10.78
CA ILE A 33 21.68 -12.58 12.09
C ILE A 33 22.82 -13.57 12.31
N GLU A 34 22.65 -14.83 11.94
CA GLU A 34 23.69 -15.85 12.06
C GLU A 34 24.90 -15.52 11.19
N HIS A 35 24.67 -15.13 9.93
CA HIS A 35 25.73 -14.65 9.05
C HIS A 35 26.42 -13.39 9.58
N ALA A 36 25.68 -12.50 10.26
CA ALA A 36 26.25 -11.33 10.89
C ALA A 36 27.20 -11.68 12.05
N ARG A 37 26.88 -12.71 12.84
CA ARG A 37 27.73 -13.22 13.92
C ARG A 37 28.93 -14.03 13.42
N THR A 38 28.82 -14.62 12.22
CA THR A 38 29.83 -15.50 11.63
C THR A 38 30.52 -14.85 10.43
N THR A 39 30.00 -15.06 9.22
CA THR A 39 30.56 -14.63 7.92
C THR A 39 30.90 -13.15 7.86
N PHE A 40 30.03 -12.28 8.38
CA PHE A 40 30.20 -10.82 8.33
C PHE A 40 30.79 -10.25 9.61
N SER A 41 31.20 -11.08 10.57
CA SER A 41 31.73 -10.62 11.87
C SER A 41 32.94 -9.68 11.73
N GLN A 42 33.81 -9.92 10.74
CA GLN A 42 34.91 -9.00 10.45
C GLN A 42 34.43 -7.68 9.85
N LEU A 43 33.41 -7.74 8.98
CA LEU A 43 32.82 -6.55 8.35
C LEU A 43 32.11 -5.69 9.39
N ASN A 44 31.24 -6.26 10.23
CA ASN A 44 30.56 -5.51 11.28
C ASN A 44 31.43 -5.27 12.54
N CYS A 45 32.72 -5.67 12.52
CA CYS A 45 33.66 -5.54 13.64
C CYS A 45 33.13 -6.15 14.94
N ARG A 46 32.47 -7.31 14.84
CA ARG A 46 31.88 -8.06 15.94
C ARG A 46 30.90 -7.21 16.77
N ALA A 47 30.14 -6.33 16.10
CA ALA A 47 29.19 -5.43 16.75
C ALA A 47 28.19 -6.17 17.65
N PHE A 48 27.82 -7.40 17.28
CA PHE A 48 26.91 -8.28 18.00
C PHE A 48 27.44 -8.82 19.35
N ASP A 49 28.73 -8.64 19.62
CA ASP A 49 29.37 -9.07 20.88
C ASP A 49 29.50 -7.91 21.88
N ASP A 50 29.16 -6.68 21.49
CA ASP A 50 29.20 -5.52 22.38
C ASP A 50 28.09 -5.64 23.44
N ARG A 51 28.47 -5.55 24.71
CA ARG A 51 27.57 -5.67 25.88
C ARG A 51 26.38 -4.70 25.88
N ARG A 52 26.42 -3.64 25.06
CA ARG A 52 25.34 -2.66 24.91
C ARG A 52 24.25 -3.13 23.95
N VAL A 53 24.46 -4.24 23.25
CA VAL A 53 23.61 -4.68 22.15
C VAL A 53 22.66 -5.77 22.60
N SER A 54 21.38 -5.55 22.32
CA SER A 54 20.33 -6.58 22.40
C SER A 54 19.82 -6.87 20.99
N VAL A 55 19.72 -8.15 20.64
CA VAL A 55 19.27 -8.57 19.31
C VAL A 55 18.00 -9.39 19.44
N PHE A 56 17.00 -9.02 18.66
CA PHE A 56 15.70 -9.65 18.63
C PHE A 56 15.43 -10.20 17.23
N THR A 57 15.26 -11.52 17.14
CA THR A 57 14.87 -12.18 15.89
C THR A 57 13.35 -12.09 15.73
N GLU A 58 12.86 -10.92 15.35
CA GLU A 58 11.44 -10.65 15.19
C GLU A 58 11.19 -9.56 14.14
N ASP A 59 9.96 -9.53 13.61
CA ASP A 59 9.53 -8.49 12.68
C ASP A 59 9.58 -7.09 13.32
N ALA A 60 10.04 -6.10 12.54
CA ALA A 60 10.24 -4.72 12.99
C ALA A 60 8.96 -4.07 13.54
N GLU A 61 7.81 -4.28 12.89
CA GLU A 61 6.55 -3.70 13.36
C GLU A 61 6.07 -4.38 14.65
N SER A 62 6.30 -5.68 14.77
CA SER A 62 6.02 -6.46 15.97
C SER A 62 6.88 -6.01 17.15
N TYR A 63 8.18 -5.77 16.92
CA TYR A 63 9.07 -5.19 17.93
C TYR A 63 8.60 -3.81 18.39
N LEU A 64 8.28 -2.91 17.45
CA LEU A 64 7.80 -1.56 17.74
C LEU A 64 6.52 -1.54 18.59
N ARG A 65 5.59 -2.46 18.30
CA ARG A 65 4.34 -2.61 19.06
C ARG A 65 4.59 -3.11 20.48
N ARG A 66 5.48 -4.09 20.63
CA ARG A 66 5.77 -4.76 21.90
C ARG A 66 6.64 -3.92 22.84
N SER A 67 7.67 -3.26 22.30
CA SER A 67 8.58 -2.42 23.08
C SER A 67 7.79 -1.27 23.71
N ASN A 68 8.07 -0.94 24.97
CA ASN A 68 7.52 0.25 25.63
C ASN A 68 8.55 1.36 25.84
N GLU A 69 9.77 1.14 25.35
CA GLU A 69 10.89 2.06 25.52
C GLU A 69 10.78 3.24 24.53
N LEU A 70 11.32 4.39 24.95
CA LEU A 70 11.56 5.52 24.07
C LEU A 70 13.02 5.52 23.63
N TYR A 71 13.26 5.87 22.37
CA TYR A 71 14.58 5.87 21.76
C TYR A 71 14.97 7.25 21.27
N ASP A 72 16.21 7.65 21.56
CA ASP A 72 16.80 8.89 21.03
C ASP A 72 17.17 8.77 19.54
N LEU A 73 17.39 7.53 19.09
CA LEU A 73 17.71 7.22 17.70
C LEU A 73 17.00 5.94 17.26
N ILE A 74 16.23 6.06 16.19
CA ILE A 74 15.63 4.93 15.48
C ILE A 74 16.22 4.89 14.06
N ILE A 75 16.79 3.76 13.65
CA ILE A 75 17.27 3.56 12.27
C ILE A 75 16.43 2.46 11.63
N SER A 76 15.78 2.77 10.52
CA SER A 76 15.09 1.80 9.68
C SER A 76 15.96 1.49 8.47
N ASP A 77 16.46 0.26 8.40
CA ASP A 77 17.32 -0.23 7.32
C ASP A 77 16.68 -1.45 6.66
N PHE A 78 15.78 -1.17 5.72
CA PHE A 78 14.96 -2.18 5.05
C PHE A 78 15.38 -2.38 3.59
N THR A 79 15.00 -3.52 3.04
CA THR A 79 15.14 -3.82 1.62
C THR A 79 14.10 -3.06 0.79
N PHE A 80 14.30 -3.05 -0.53
CA PHE A 80 13.35 -2.43 -1.45
C PHE A 80 11.93 -3.04 -1.31
N PRO A 81 10.88 -2.22 -1.15
CA PRO A 81 9.53 -2.70 -0.88
C PRO A 81 8.83 -3.21 -2.15
N ASN A 82 8.94 -4.50 -2.43
CA ASN A 82 8.33 -5.17 -3.59
C ASN A 82 7.21 -6.15 -3.22
N THR A 83 6.84 -6.24 -1.94
CA THR A 83 5.72 -7.08 -1.46
C THR A 83 4.86 -6.29 -0.47
N PRO A 84 3.61 -6.71 -0.20
CA PRO A 84 2.79 -6.09 0.84
C PRO A 84 3.48 -6.07 2.22
N GLU A 85 4.24 -7.11 2.55
CA GLU A 85 4.94 -7.24 3.83
C GLU A 85 6.06 -6.22 3.99
N THR A 86 6.79 -5.92 2.91
CA THR A 86 7.87 -4.93 2.93
C THR A 86 7.32 -3.50 2.75
N ALA A 87 6.26 -3.34 1.95
CA ALA A 87 5.60 -2.07 1.72
C ALA A 87 4.86 -1.53 2.96
N ARG A 88 4.41 -2.39 3.88
CA ARG A 88 3.76 -1.95 5.14
C ARG A 88 4.67 -1.05 5.99
N LEU A 89 5.99 -1.22 5.88
CA LEU A 89 7.01 -0.46 6.60
C LEU A 89 7.18 0.99 6.09
N PHE A 90 6.38 1.41 5.10
CA PHE A 90 6.38 2.76 4.52
C PHE A 90 5.03 3.47 4.71
N THR A 91 4.12 2.90 5.49
CA THR A 91 2.76 3.42 5.70
C THR A 91 2.70 4.45 6.83
N SER A 92 1.63 5.26 6.84
CA SER A 92 1.33 6.18 7.93
C SER A 92 1.29 5.48 9.29
N ASP A 93 0.73 4.27 9.35
CA ASP A 93 0.60 3.51 10.60
C ASP A 93 1.97 3.09 11.14
N PHE A 94 2.88 2.67 10.26
CA PHE A 94 4.25 2.38 10.66
C PHE A 94 4.96 3.63 11.19
N PHE A 95 4.82 4.77 10.49
CA PHE A 95 5.44 6.02 10.93
C PHE A 95 4.84 6.59 12.22
N ILE A 96 3.54 6.41 12.48
CA ILE A 96 2.93 6.73 13.78
C ILE A 96 3.64 5.94 14.88
N ARG A 97 3.84 4.62 14.70
CA ARG A 97 4.55 3.79 15.69
C ARG A 97 6.00 4.22 15.91
N ILE A 98 6.70 4.63 14.84
CA ILE A 98 8.03 5.23 14.96
C ILE A 98 7.96 6.48 15.83
N GLY A 99 7.00 7.36 15.56
CA GLY A 99 6.75 8.58 16.34
C GLY A 99 6.47 8.30 17.81
N ASP A 100 5.67 7.28 18.12
CA ASP A 100 5.30 6.87 19.49
C ASP A 100 6.50 6.35 20.31
N ARG A 101 7.48 5.75 19.63
CA ARG A 101 8.71 5.21 20.27
C ARG A 101 9.89 6.17 20.21
N LEU A 102 9.73 7.35 19.62
CA LEU A 102 10.76 8.37 19.56
C LEU A 102 10.72 9.25 20.81
N SER A 103 11.88 9.50 21.43
CA SER A 103 11.98 10.49 22.51
C SER A 103 11.67 11.90 21.97
N ASP A 104 11.36 12.84 22.85
CA ASP A 104 10.96 14.20 22.43
C ASP A 104 12.03 14.94 21.63
N THR A 105 13.30 14.61 21.87
CA THR A 105 14.46 15.13 21.12
C THR A 105 15.04 14.11 20.14
N GLY A 106 14.38 12.96 20.00
CA GLY A 106 14.85 11.85 19.19
C GLY A 106 14.79 12.16 17.70
N ILE A 107 15.62 11.45 16.95
CA ILE A 107 15.66 11.49 15.49
C ILE A 107 15.48 10.06 14.99
N PHE A 108 14.64 9.87 13.97
CA PHE A 108 14.66 8.64 13.19
C PHE A 108 15.35 8.87 11.85
N SER A 109 15.96 7.82 11.31
CA SER A 109 16.48 7.79 9.95
C SER A 109 15.97 6.55 9.24
N MET A 110 15.60 6.70 7.98
CA MET A 110 15.12 5.60 7.15
C MET A 110 15.77 5.63 5.78
N ASN A 111 16.29 4.48 5.34
CA ASN A 111 16.62 4.26 3.93
C ASN A 111 15.32 4.10 3.12
N THR A 112 15.21 4.70 1.95
CA THR A 112 13.95 4.67 1.20
C THR A 112 14.11 4.05 -0.18
N VAL A 113 13.90 4.84 -1.21
CA VAL A 113 13.94 4.44 -2.61
C VAL A 113 14.76 5.48 -3.37
N SER A 114 15.10 5.18 -4.61
CA SER A 114 15.81 6.15 -5.43
C SER A 114 14.90 7.34 -5.80
N PRO A 115 15.20 8.59 -5.40
CA PRO A 115 14.46 9.75 -5.88
C PRO A 115 14.58 9.95 -7.40
N THR A 116 15.64 9.40 -8.03
CA THR A 116 15.84 9.49 -9.48
C THR A 116 15.07 8.44 -10.28
N ARG A 117 14.65 7.33 -9.65
CA ARG A 117 13.91 6.24 -10.33
C ARG A 117 12.47 6.08 -9.85
N HIS A 118 12.21 6.40 -8.60
CA HIS A 118 10.93 6.25 -7.91
C HIS A 118 10.53 7.58 -7.24
N ASP A 119 10.59 8.68 -8.02
CA ASP A 119 10.34 10.04 -7.55
C ASP A 119 9.00 10.19 -6.82
N LYS A 120 7.91 9.65 -7.40
CA LYS A 120 6.58 9.68 -6.78
C LYS A 120 6.53 8.97 -5.43
N ALA A 121 7.11 7.77 -5.31
CA ALA A 121 7.16 7.05 -4.05
C ALA A 121 8.00 7.80 -3.00
N TYR A 122 9.13 8.37 -3.41
CA TYR A 122 9.97 9.18 -2.53
C TYR A 122 9.25 10.43 -2.01
N GLN A 123 8.52 11.14 -2.88
CA GLN A 123 7.69 12.28 -2.50
C GLN A 123 6.52 11.86 -1.59
N ALA A 124 5.87 10.73 -1.85
CA ALA A 124 4.77 10.24 -1.02
C ALA A 124 5.24 9.87 0.40
N ILE A 125 6.44 9.31 0.54
CA ILE A 125 7.05 9.08 1.87
C ILE A 125 7.26 10.43 2.59
N PHE A 126 7.82 11.43 1.91
CA PHE A 126 7.99 12.78 2.47
C PHE A 126 6.65 13.37 2.92
N ASN A 127 5.62 13.31 2.07
CA ASN A 127 4.29 13.84 2.37
C ASN A 127 3.66 13.12 3.57
N THR A 128 3.78 11.79 3.63
CA THR A 128 3.27 10.97 4.74
C THR A 128 3.93 11.37 6.06
N LEU A 129 5.26 11.52 6.08
CA LEU A 129 5.98 11.97 7.27
C LEU A 129 5.63 13.41 7.67
N ASN A 130 5.42 14.29 6.69
CA ASN A 130 5.04 15.67 6.93
C ASN A 130 3.62 15.79 7.50
N GLU A 131 2.67 14.99 7.01
CA GLU A 131 1.30 14.92 7.55
C GLU A 131 1.32 14.52 9.02
N LEU A 132 2.16 13.56 9.38
CA LEU A 132 2.35 13.07 10.75
C LEU A 132 3.18 14.00 11.63
N LYS A 133 3.58 15.18 11.13
CA LYS A 133 4.40 16.18 11.84
C LYS A 133 5.73 15.61 12.35
N LEU A 134 6.31 14.66 11.61
CA LEU A 134 7.63 14.10 11.88
C LEU A 134 8.76 14.88 11.19
N ASN A 135 8.48 16.11 10.74
CA ASN A 135 9.45 17.09 10.20
C ASN A 135 10.53 16.44 9.31
N PRO A 136 10.14 15.79 8.19
CA PRO A 136 11.07 15.04 7.38
C PRO A 136 12.11 15.95 6.73
N LEU A 137 13.37 15.52 6.77
CA LEU A 137 14.48 16.13 6.06
C LEU A 137 14.98 15.16 4.98
N PRO A 138 14.71 15.43 3.68
CA PRO A 138 15.17 14.59 2.59
C PRO A 138 16.69 14.61 2.44
N LEU A 139 17.26 13.44 2.17
CA LEU A 139 18.66 13.25 1.84
C LEU A 139 18.78 12.28 0.66
N LYS A 140 19.81 12.46 -0.16
CA LYS A 140 20.14 11.50 -1.22
C LYS A 140 21.63 11.38 -1.41
N PHE A 141 22.09 10.16 -1.62
CA PHE A 141 23.51 9.86 -1.80
C PHE A 141 23.73 9.00 -3.04
N SER A 142 24.83 9.26 -3.73
CA SER A 142 25.33 8.36 -4.77
C SER A 142 26.18 7.27 -4.12
N ILE A 143 25.60 6.09 -3.93
CA ILE A 143 26.29 4.91 -3.42
C ILE A 143 26.89 4.17 -4.62
N PRO A 144 28.23 3.96 -4.69
CA PRO A 144 28.87 3.42 -5.89
C PRO A 144 28.32 2.07 -6.36
N SER A 145 28.08 1.13 -5.43
CA SER A 145 27.46 -0.16 -5.77
C SER A 145 26.06 0.02 -6.36
N PHE A 146 25.27 0.95 -5.81
CA PHE A 146 23.90 1.17 -6.27
C PHE A 146 23.88 1.81 -7.66
N ALA A 147 24.77 2.77 -7.90
CA ALA A 147 24.95 3.37 -9.22
C ALA A 147 25.36 2.30 -10.26
N ASN A 148 26.30 1.41 -9.91
CA ASN A 148 26.76 0.34 -10.79
C ASN A 148 25.67 -0.69 -11.12
N HIS A 149 24.73 -0.93 -10.19
CA HIS A 149 23.56 -1.78 -10.40
C HIS A 149 22.36 -1.02 -11.00
N GLY A 150 22.55 0.23 -11.40
CA GLY A 150 21.53 1.05 -12.04
C GLY A 150 20.43 1.54 -11.10
N TYR A 151 20.55 1.43 -9.77
CA TYR A 151 19.56 1.96 -8.83
C TYR A 151 19.55 3.50 -8.77
N GLY A 152 20.58 4.17 -9.30
CA GLY A 152 20.70 5.63 -9.27
C GLY A 152 21.13 6.15 -7.90
N GLN A 153 20.77 7.40 -7.59
CA GLN A 153 20.99 7.96 -6.25
C GLN A 153 20.01 7.29 -5.28
N TRP A 154 20.44 6.98 -4.06
CA TRP A 154 19.57 6.40 -3.04
C TRP A 154 19.06 7.44 -2.06
N GLY A 155 17.77 7.39 -1.75
CA GLY A 155 17.09 8.30 -0.85
C GLY A 155 17.16 7.86 0.61
N PHE A 156 17.19 8.86 1.49
CA PHE A 156 17.08 8.71 2.93
C PHE A 156 16.22 9.84 3.48
N PHE A 157 15.55 9.61 4.60
CA PHE A 157 14.99 10.69 5.40
C PHE A 157 15.61 10.68 6.79
N PHE A 158 15.82 11.88 7.33
CA PHE A 158 15.72 12.07 8.78
C PHE A 158 14.32 12.56 9.11
N GLY A 159 13.86 12.28 10.32
CA GLY A 159 12.68 12.95 10.86
C GLY A 159 12.70 12.98 12.38
N SER A 160 11.92 13.88 12.94
CA SER A 160 11.85 14.15 14.38
C SER A 160 10.53 14.83 14.71
N ARG A 161 10.12 14.75 15.98
CA ARG A 161 8.98 15.52 16.51
C ARG A 161 9.23 17.03 16.45
N THR A 162 10.50 17.44 16.41
CA THR A 162 10.92 18.84 16.25
C THR A 162 11.56 19.08 14.89
N VAL A 163 11.51 20.32 14.42
CA VAL A 163 12.15 20.71 13.16
C VAL A 163 13.66 20.53 13.27
N ILE A 164 14.24 19.75 12.36
CA ILE A 164 15.69 19.58 12.27
C ILE A 164 16.28 20.81 11.58
N ALA A 165 16.99 21.64 12.34
CA ALA A 165 17.54 22.88 11.83
C ALA A 165 18.73 22.62 10.86
N LEU A 166 18.59 23.08 9.62
CA LEU A 166 19.66 22.94 8.61
C LEU A 166 20.98 23.59 9.04
N SER A 167 20.93 24.64 9.87
CA SER A 167 22.11 25.31 10.42
C SER A 167 22.94 24.38 11.32
N GLU A 168 22.29 23.49 12.08
CA GLU A 168 22.97 22.51 12.93
C GLU A 168 23.72 21.48 12.08
N LEU A 169 23.09 21.01 11.00
CA LEU A 169 23.71 20.05 10.08
C LEU A 169 24.83 20.65 9.23
N LYS A 170 24.70 21.91 8.79
CA LYS A 170 25.77 22.63 8.09
C LYS A 170 27.03 22.80 8.94
N ASN A 171 26.87 22.87 10.25
CA ASN A 171 27.97 23.00 11.21
C ASN A 171 28.42 21.66 11.81
N TRP A 172 27.79 20.56 11.41
CA TRP A 172 28.11 19.23 11.90
C TRP A 172 29.58 18.86 11.64
N LYS A 173 30.22 18.33 12.67
CA LYS A 173 31.57 17.76 12.63
C LYS A 173 31.51 16.36 13.22
N THR A 174 32.01 15.37 12.47
CA THR A 174 32.08 14.01 12.99
C THR A 174 33.10 13.90 14.11
N LYS A 175 32.71 13.23 15.21
CA LYS A 175 33.62 12.87 16.32
C LYS A 175 34.22 11.47 16.13
N VAL A 176 33.77 10.74 15.12
CA VAL A 176 34.21 9.38 14.79
C VAL A 176 34.79 9.34 13.38
N LYS A 177 35.67 8.37 13.12
CA LYS A 177 36.24 8.19 11.79
C LYS A 177 35.17 7.70 10.81
N THR A 178 34.87 8.51 9.80
CA THR A 178 34.00 8.18 8.67
C THR A 178 34.83 7.98 7.39
N ARG A 179 34.36 7.13 6.49
CA ARG A 179 34.99 6.92 5.16
C ARG A 179 34.25 7.62 4.03
N PHE A 180 32.91 7.65 4.12
CA PHE A 180 32.04 8.17 3.08
C PHE A 180 31.43 9.51 3.46
N ILE A 181 30.71 9.56 4.60
CA ILE A 181 30.05 10.79 5.05
C ILE A 181 31.08 11.82 5.49
N ARG A 182 31.04 12.99 4.86
CA ARG A 182 31.85 14.17 5.14
C ARG A 182 30.96 15.42 5.01
N LYS A 183 31.43 16.54 5.56
CA LYS A 183 30.66 17.80 5.59
C LYS A 183 30.22 18.27 4.19
N ASP A 184 31.10 18.15 3.20
CA ASP A 184 30.83 18.50 1.80
C ASP A 184 29.71 17.64 1.20
N ARG A 185 29.79 16.32 1.35
CA ARG A 185 28.77 15.39 0.83
C ARG A 185 27.42 15.53 1.52
N LEU A 186 27.42 15.78 2.83
CA LEU A 186 26.17 16.07 3.54
C LEU A 186 25.56 17.38 3.05
N SER A 187 26.37 18.42 2.86
CA SER A 187 25.92 19.71 2.34
C SER A 187 25.35 19.60 0.91
N GLU A 188 25.99 18.81 0.06
CA GLU A 188 25.50 18.52 -1.30
C GLU A 188 24.12 17.86 -1.28
N SER A 189 23.94 16.84 -0.42
CA SER A 189 22.65 16.18 -0.24
C SER A 189 21.56 17.16 0.25
N LEU A 190 21.89 18.00 1.23
CA LEU A 190 20.95 18.96 1.84
C LEU A 190 20.54 20.10 0.89
N ASN A 191 21.39 20.47 -0.05
CA ASN A 191 21.13 21.55 -1.00
C ASN A 191 20.35 21.08 -2.24
N SER A 192 20.06 19.78 -2.35
CA SER A 192 19.25 19.30 -3.46
C SER A 192 17.78 19.69 -3.25
N PRO A 193 17.16 20.43 -4.18
CA PRO A 193 15.74 20.69 -4.10
C PRO A 193 14.96 19.37 -4.19
N LEU A 194 13.91 19.27 -3.37
CA LEU A 194 12.86 18.27 -3.52
C LEU A 194 11.76 18.91 -4.35
N THR A 195 11.44 18.34 -5.51
CA THR A 195 10.20 18.70 -6.21
C THR A 195 9.07 18.08 -5.40
N ILE A 196 8.20 18.91 -4.81
CA ILE A 196 7.04 18.43 -4.06
C ILE A 196 5.83 18.63 -4.97
N SER A 197 5.28 17.52 -5.47
CA SER A 197 3.98 17.50 -6.16
C SER A 197 2.82 17.21 -5.19
N ASP A 198 1.59 17.43 -5.64
CA ASP A 198 0.39 17.28 -4.82
C ASP A 198 0.14 15.83 -4.34
N SER A 199 0.35 15.65 -3.03
CA SER A 199 -0.45 14.92 -2.03
C SER A 199 -0.69 13.40 -2.13
N ASP A 200 0.20 12.62 -2.72
CA ASP A 200 0.16 11.18 -2.44
C ASP A 200 0.58 10.92 -0.97
N ILE A 201 -0.29 10.27 -0.21
CA ILE A 201 -0.04 9.81 1.17
C ILE A 201 -0.13 8.29 1.18
N ILE A 202 0.85 7.63 1.80
CA ILE A 202 0.91 6.18 1.88
C ILE A 202 0.14 5.75 3.13
N ARG A 203 -1.12 5.33 2.97
CA ARG A 203 -1.94 4.80 4.07
C ARG A 203 -1.83 3.29 4.16
N THR A 204 -1.74 2.63 3.01
CA THR A 204 -1.74 1.17 2.89
C THR A 204 -0.51 0.67 2.14
N PRO A 205 -0.13 -0.60 2.31
CA PRO A 205 0.94 -1.20 1.51
C PRO A 205 0.70 -1.09 0.00
N SER A 206 -0.58 -1.18 -0.42
CA SER A 206 -0.97 -1.06 -1.83
C SER A 206 -0.65 0.31 -2.41
N ASP A 207 -0.79 1.39 -1.64
CA ASP A 207 -0.43 2.74 -2.10
C ASP A 207 1.05 2.81 -2.47
N MET A 208 1.92 2.26 -1.61
CA MET A 208 3.36 2.20 -1.86
C MET A 208 3.69 1.35 -3.09
N LEU A 209 3.11 0.14 -3.20
CA LEU A 209 3.37 -0.75 -4.34
C LEU A 209 2.90 -0.13 -5.67
N ASN A 210 1.75 0.55 -5.68
CA ASN A 210 1.23 1.28 -6.84
C ASN A 210 2.18 2.40 -7.28
N LEU A 211 2.70 3.19 -6.32
CA LEU A 211 3.66 4.26 -6.60
C LEU A 211 4.98 3.75 -7.17
N LEU A 212 5.37 2.51 -6.84
CA LEU A 212 6.56 1.84 -7.36
C LEU A 212 6.32 1.14 -8.69
N GLY A 213 5.06 1.02 -9.14
CA GLY A 213 4.70 0.22 -10.31
C GLY A 213 4.95 -1.28 -10.12
N VAL A 214 4.97 -1.76 -8.87
CA VAL A 214 5.11 -3.18 -8.58
C VAL A 214 3.75 -3.84 -8.80
N PRO A 215 3.63 -4.87 -9.66
CA PRO A 215 2.39 -5.59 -9.84
C PRO A 215 1.99 -6.17 -8.49
N ILE A 216 0.85 -5.76 -7.94
CA ILE A 216 0.32 -6.36 -6.71
C ILE A 216 -0.05 -7.80 -7.08
N PRO A 217 0.67 -8.83 -6.61
CA PRO A 217 0.21 -10.17 -6.82
C PRO A 217 -1.09 -10.30 -6.05
N PHE A 218 -2.16 -10.78 -6.69
CA PHE A 218 -3.34 -11.29 -5.99
C PHE A 218 -2.95 -12.57 -5.23
N ASN A 219 -2.06 -12.46 -4.24
CA ASN A 219 -1.64 -13.55 -3.39
C ASN A 219 -2.49 -13.52 -2.13
N VAL A 220 -3.63 -14.22 -2.19
CA VAL A 220 -4.37 -14.62 -0.99
C VAL A 220 -3.53 -15.71 -0.32
N SER A 221 -2.79 -15.36 0.74
CA SER A 221 -2.17 -16.39 1.59
C SER A 221 -3.29 -17.14 2.34
N PRO A 222 -3.39 -18.48 2.26
CA PRO A 222 -4.50 -19.24 2.84
C PRO A 222 -4.62 -19.16 4.37
N THR A 223 -3.58 -18.67 5.07
CA THR A 223 -3.53 -18.62 6.54
C THR A 223 -3.86 -17.26 7.13
N GLN A 224 -4.01 -16.23 6.30
CA GLN A 224 -4.47 -14.90 6.69
C GLN A 224 -5.59 -14.46 5.76
N ILE A 225 -6.79 -14.98 5.99
CA ILE A 225 -7.99 -14.21 5.66
C ILE A 225 -7.93 -12.99 6.59
N ASP A 226 -7.27 -11.93 6.12
CA ASP A 226 -7.10 -10.69 6.84
C ASP A 226 -8.48 -10.11 7.17
N ARG A 227 -8.61 -9.48 8.36
CA ARG A 227 -9.84 -8.77 8.74
C ARG A 227 -10.24 -7.78 7.65
N ASP A 228 -9.26 -7.20 6.97
CA ASP A 228 -9.45 -6.31 5.83
C ASP A 228 -10.13 -6.97 4.63
N TRP A 229 -9.81 -8.24 4.33
CA TRP A 229 -10.49 -8.97 3.25
C TRP A 229 -11.97 -9.18 3.59
N VAL A 230 -12.29 -9.58 4.83
CA VAL A 230 -13.68 -9.80 5.26
C VAL A 230 -14.44 -8.48 5.31
N VAL A 231 -13.81 -7.41 5.79
CA VAL A 231 -14.42 -6.06 5.82
C VAL A 231 -14.71 -5.57 4.40
N ARG A 232 -13.77 -5.76 3.44
CA ARG A 232 -13.99 -5.42 2.03
C ARG A 232 -15.12 -6.24 1.41
N LEU A 233 -15.16 -7.54 1.67
CA LEU A 233 -16.23 -8.42 1.20
C LEU A 233 -17.59 -7.97 1.74
N LEU A 234 -17.68 -7.69 3.04
CA LEU A 234 -18.90 -7.21 3.68
C LEU A 234 -19.34 -5.86 3.10
N ASN A 235 -18.40 -4.96 2.79
CA ASN A 235 -18.71 -3.69 2.16
C ASN A 235 -19.21 -3.86 0.72
N ILE A 236 -18.63 -4.79 -0.04
CA ILE A 236 -19.13 -5.15 -1.38
C ILE A 236 -20.55 -5.72 -1.27
N LEU A 237 -20.80 -6.66 -0.36
CA LEU A 237 -22.14 -7.23 -0.14
C LEU A 237 -23.15 -6.16 0.31
N ARG A 238 -22.76 -5.23 1.17
CA ARG A 238 -23.60 -4.08 1.59
C ARG A 238 -23.92 -3.13 0.44
N SER A 239 -23.06 -3.07 -0.58
CA SER A 239 -23.25 -2.20 -1.75
C SER A 239 -24.15 -2.82 -2.83
N MET A 240 -24.41 -4.12 -2.77
CA MET A 240 -25.33 -4.80 -3.69
C MET A 240 -26.78 -4.58 -3.27
N ASP A 241 -27.68 -4.41 -4.25
CA ASP A 241 -29.12 -4.49 -4.01
C ASP A 241 -29.53 -5.96 -3.82
N ILE A 242 -29.36 -6.43 -2.60
CA ILE A 242 -29.66 -7.80 -2.19
C ILE A 242 -31.14 -8.12 -2.39
N GLY A 243 -32.03 -7.12 -2.23
CA GLY A 243 -33.46 -7.30 -2.46
C GLY A 243 -33.74 -7.66 -3.91
N GLN A 244 -33.20 -6.86 -4.84
CA GLN A 244 -33.33 -7.11 -6.27
C GLN A 244 -32.68 -8.43 -6.71
N LEU A 245 -31.52 -8.79 -6.13
CA LEU A 245 -30.87 -10.08 -6.39
C LEU A 245 -31.76 -11.26 -6.01
N PHE A 246 -32.35 -11.25 -4.81
CA PHE A 246 -33.25 -12.32 -4.38
C PHE A 246 -34.53 -12.38 -5.18
N ASP A 247 -35.09 -11.23 -5.56
CA ASP A 247 -36.31 -11.20 -6.37
C ASP A 247 -36.06 -11.76 -7.78
N GLU A 248 -34.91 -11.46 -8.40
CA GLU A 248 -34.54 -12.02 -9.70
C GLU A 248 -34.18 -13.52 -9.62
N VAL A 249 -33.52 -13.96 -8.54
CA VAL A 249 -33.27 -15.39 -8.28
C VAL A 249 -34.60 -16.12 -8.08
N ASN A 250 -35.50 -15.62 -7.24
CA ASN A 250 -36.83 -16.22 -7.02
C ASN A 250 -37.64 -16.31 -8.33
N ARG A 251 -37.60 -15.27 -9.17
CA ARG A 251 -38.29 -15.23 -10.46
C ARG A 251 -37.83 -16.32 -11.43
N ARG A 252 -36.57 -16.76 -11.33
CA ARG A 252 -36.00 -17.81 -12.20
C ARG A 252 -35.93 -19.18 -11.55
N THR A 253 -36.27 -19.28 -10.27
CA THR A 253 -36.15 -20.52 -9.47
C THR A 253 -37.49 -21.15 -9.11
N GLU A 254 -38.58 -20.76 -9.78
CA GLU A 254 -39.88 -21.45 -9.74
C GLU A 254 -39.77 -22.95 -10.09
N HIS A 255 -38.67 -23.38 -10.73
CA HIS A 255 -38.38 -24.77 -11.08
C HIS A 255 -37.31 -25.46 -10.20
N LEU A 256 -36.77 -24.80 -9.17
CA LEU A 256 -35.79 -25.42 -8.25
C LEU A 256 -36.47 -26.34 -7.22
N SER A 257 -35.71 -27.31 -6.71
CA SER A 257 -36.17 -28.20 -5.64
C SER A 257 -36.58 -27.43 -4.37
N ALA A 258 -37.57 -27.96 -3.64
CA ALA A 258 -38.11 -27.33 -2.42
C ALA A 258 -37.03 -27.03 -1.36
N SER A 259 -36.01 -27.88 -1.25
CA SER A 259 -34.89 -27.71 -0.31
C SER A 259 -34.04 -26.47 -0.64
N LEU A 260 -33.79 -26.19 -1.92
CA LEU A 260 -33.04 -25.00 -2.34
C LEU A 260 -33.85 -23.72 -2.12
N GLN A 261 -35.15 -23.75 -2.42
CA GLN A 261 -36.05 -22.63 -2.17
C GLN A 261 -36.17 -22.28 -0.67
N GLU A 262 -36.09 -23.29 0.21
CA GLU A 262 -36.05 -23.07 1.65
C GLU A 262 -34.73 -22.43 2.11
N GLN A 263 -33.60 -22.89 1.57
CA GLN A 263 -32.30 -22.29 1.84
C GLN A 263 -32.21 -20.82 1.36
N PHE A 264 -32.75 -20.49 0.18
CA PHE A 264 -32.82 -19.10 -0.28
C PHE A 264 -33.71 -18.22 0.61
N ARG A 265 -34.82 -18.77 1.12
CA ARG A 265 -35.69 -18.05 2.06
C ARG A 265 -35.01 -17.80 3.40
N TYR A 266 -34.32 -18.80 3.94
CA TYR A 266 -33.50 -18.65 5.14
C TYR A 266 -32.42 -17.58 4.92
N LEU A 267 -31.75 -17.62 3.78
CA LEU A 267 -30.71 -16.67 3.41
C LEU A 267 -31.21 -15.23 3.28
N ARG A 268 -32.37 -15.02 2.64
CA ARG A 268 -33.02 -13.71 2.51
C ARG A 268 -33.33 -13.09 3.88
N LYS A 269 -33.60 -13.91 4.89
CA LYS A 269 -33.91 -13.48 6.25
C LYS A 269 -32.65 -13.16 7.07
N GLU A 270 -31.61 -13.99 6.96
CA GLU A 270 -30.39 -13.86 7.78
C GLU A 270 -29.36 -12.88 7.20
N LEU A 271 -29.28 -12.74 5.87
CA LEU A 271 -28.26 -11.90 5.22
C LEU A 271 -28.30 -10.42 5.68
N PRO A 272 -29.47 -9.75 5.81
CA PRO A 272 -29.53 -8.39 6.35
C PRO A 272 -29.09 -8.27 7.82
N LEU A 273 -29.22 -9.33 8.62
CA LEU A 273 -28.76 -9.37 10.01
C LEU A 273 -27.23 -9.51 10.07
N LEU A 274 -26.67 -10.39 9.23
CA LEU A 274 -25.23 -10.58 9.08
C LEU A 274 -24.51 -9.29 8.63
N LEU A 275 -25.16 -8.47 7.80
CA LEU A 275 -24.57 -7.23 7.29
C LEU A 275 -24.62 -6.07 8.29
N LYS A 276 -25.40 -6.15 9.38
CA LYS A 276 -25.54 -5.07 10.38
C LYS A 276 -24.49 -5.09 11.49
N GLU A 277 -23.94 -6.25 11.86
CA GLU A 277 -23.00 -6.35 12.99
C GLU A 277 -21.55 -6.08 12.57
N GLN A 278 -20.79 -5.38 13.41
CA GLN A 278 -19.39 -4.97 13.14
C GLN A 278 -18.34 -6.01 13.59
N VAL A 279 -18.71 -7.05 14.35
CA VAL A 279 -17.76 -8.00 14.95
C VAL A 279 -17.74 -9.33 14.18
N ILE A 280 -16.58 -9.65 13.60
CA ILE A 280 -16.35 -10.82 12.74
C ILE A 280 -15.57 -11.88 13.54
N ASN A 281 -16.22 -12.99 13.87
CA ASN A 281 -15.56 -14.22 14.35
C ASN A 281 -15.32 -15.17 13.15
N ILE A 282 -14.32 -16.05 13.23
CA ILE A 282 -13.95 -17.08 12.23
C ILE A 282 -15.17 -17.92 11.82
N GLU A 283 -16.01 -18.30 12.78
CA GLU A 283 -17.22 -19.08 12.53
C GLU A 283 -18.24 -18.33 11.66
N ARG A 284 -18.34 -17.01 11.84
CA ARG A 284 -19.20 -16.14 11.01
C ARG A 284 -18.59 -15.85 9.64
N ALA A 285 -17.26 -15.77 9.53
CA ALA A 285 -16.59 -15.65 8.23
C ALA A 285 -16.87 -16.89 7.36
N GLY A 286 -16.89 -18.08 7.97
CA GLY A 286 -17.30 -19.32 7.30
C GLY A 286 -18.75 -19.29 6.81
N GLN A 287 -19.66 -18.71 7.61
CA GLN A 287 -21.07 -18.52 7.19
C GLN A 287 -21.17 -17.58 6.00
N VAL A 288 -20.53 -16.41 6.03
CA VAL A 288 -20.53 -15.45 4.90
C VAL A 288 -19.95 -16.07 3.63
N LEU A 289 -18.87 -16.84 3.74
CA LEU A 289 -18.27 -17.54 2.59
C LEU A 289 -19.23 -18.59 2.01
N SER A 290 -19.92 -19.34 2.87
CA SER A 290 -20.89 -20.36 2.46
C SER A 290 -22.08 -19.75 1.73
N VAL A 291 -22.58 -18.61 2.23
CA VAL A 291 -23.62 -17.82 1.59
C VAL A 291 -23.19 -17.37 0.19
N LEU A 292 -21.96 -16.89 0.06
CA LEU A 292 -21.42 -16.37 -1.18
C LEU A 292 -21.20 -17.48 -2.21
N MET A 293 -20.74 -18.66 -1.78
CA MET A 293 -20.63 -19.85 -2.62
C MET A 293 -22.01 -20.32 -3.10
N LEU A 294 -23.03 -20.31 -2.24
CA LEU A 294 -24.41 -20.64 -2.63
C LEU A 294 -24.95 -19.65 -3.67
N ILE A 295 -24.70 -18.35 -3.51
CA ILE A 295 -25.08 -17.32 -4.48
C ILE A 295 -24.34 -17.52 -5.80
N ILE A 296 -23.03 -17.78 -5.79
CA ILE A 296 -22.24 -18.04 -7.01
C ILE A 296 -22.73 -19.31 -7.71
N ILE A 297 -23.00 -20.38 -6.97
CA ILE A 297 -23.55 -21.64 -7.52
C ILE A 297 -24.94 -21.37 -8.12
N ALA A 298 -25.78 -20.59 -7.45
CA ALA A 298 -27.09 -20.20 -7.97
C ALA A 298 -26.99 -19.39 -9.26
N VAL A 299 -26.10 -18.41 -9.31
CA VAL A 299 -25.85 -17.59 -10.49
C VAL A 299 -25.26 -18.42 -11.64
N ASN A 300 -24.36 -19.36 -11.35
CA ASN A 300 -23.80 -20.29 -12.33
C ASN A 300 -24.86 -21.28 -12.87
N LEU A 301 -25.82 -21.70 -12.04
CA LEU A 301 -26.96 -22.50 -12.48
C LEU A 301 -27.95 -21.69 -13.33
N LEU A 302 -28.05 -20.38 -13.08
CA LEU A 302 -28.94 -19.46 -13.80
C LEU A 302 -28.35 -18.96 -15.14
N CYS A 303 -27.03 -18.96 -15.29
CA CYS A 303 -26.27 -18.50 -16.46
C CYS A 303 -25.01 -19.37 -16.70
N PRO A 304 -25.15 -20.59 -17.25
CA PRO A 304 -24.03 -21.55 -17.35
C PRO A 304 -22.87 -21.11 -18.27
N ASP A 305 -23.10 -20.19 -19.21
CA ASP A 305 -22.14 -19.95 -20.32
C ASP A 305 -21.09 -18.85 -20.08
N ASN A 306 -21.04 -18.19 -18.91
CA ASN A 306 -20.17 -17.02 -18.74
C ASN A 306 -18.83 -17.25 -18.01
N MET A 307 -18.46 -18.49 -17.66
CA MET A 307 -17.22 -18.76 -16.89
C MET A 307 -16.30 -19.85 -17.46
N TYR A 308 -16.48 -20.25 -18.73
CA TYR A 308 -15.50 -21.07 -19.46
C TYR A 308 -15.10 -20.51 -20.83
N ALA A 309 -15.25 -19.20 -21.05
CA ALA A 309 -14.59 -18.55 -22.17
C ALA A 309 -13.08 -18.37 -21.86
N LYS A 310 -12.32 -19.47 -21.94
CA LYS A 310 -10.90 -19.39 -22.31
C LYS A 310 -10.84 -18.64 -23.64
N GLY A 311 -10.10 -17.54 -23.69
CA GLY A 311 -9.80 -16.88 -24.94
C GLY A 311 -9.11 -17.85 -25.90
N TYR A 312 -9.72 -18.07 -27.07
CA TYR A 312 -9.03 -18.53 -28.27
C TYR A 312 -9.63 -17.81 -29.48
N SER A 313 -8.88 -16.85 -29.99
CA SER A 313 -8.99 -16.40 -31.37
C SER A 313 -8.16 -17.34 -32.25
N SER A 314 -8.81 -18.23 -33.01
CA SER A 314 -8.41 -18.64 -34.38
C SER A 314 -9.39 -19.62 -35.02
N GLY A 315 -9.89 -19.26 -36.22
CA GLY A 315 -10.13 -20.19 -37.32
C GLY A 315 -11.47 -20.93 -37.46
N SER A 316 -12.38 -20.35 -38.29
CA SER A 316 -13.13 -21.02 -39.37
C SER A 316 -13.83 -22.37 -39.13
N SER A 317 -15.17 -22.39 -39.08
CA SER A 317 -16.08 -22.89 -40.15
C SER A 317 -17.41 -23.48 -39.63
N GLY A 318 -18.52 -22.96 -40.17
CA GLY A 318 -19.73 -23.71 -40.53
C GLY A 318 -20.69 -24.21 -39.45
N GLY A 319 -21.90 -23.62 -39.39
CA GLY A 319 -23.07 -24.27 -38.78
C GLY A 319 -24.15 -23.31 -38.25
N SER A 320 -24.94 -22.74 -39.15
CA SER A 320 -26.09 -21.87 -38.86
C SER A 320 -27.23 -22.63 -38.18
N PHE A 321 -27.81 -22.14 -37.07
CA PHE A 321 -29.25 -22.29 -36.77
C PHE A 321 -29.75 -21.23 -35.75
N ILE A 322 -30.68 -20.40 -36.24
CA ILE A 322 -31.74 -19.61 -35.58
C ILE A 322 -31.35 -18.44 -34.66
N SER A 323 -31.63 -17.26 -35.22
CA SER A 323 -31.77 -15.93 -34.64
C SER A 323 -32.83 -15.82 -33.55
N GLN A 324 -32.47 -15.22 -32.41
CA GLN A 324 -33.28 -14.19 -31.74
C GLN A 324 -32.32 -13.26 -30.98
N GLU A 325 -32.14 -12.04 -31.50
CA GLU A 325 -31.46 -10.95 -30.82
C GLU A 325 -32.25 -10.56 -29.56
N GLN A 326 -31.72 -10.92 -28.39
CA GLN A 326 -32.06 -10.27 -27.13
C GLN A 326 -30.76 -9.80 -26.48
N PRO A 327 -30.56 -8.50 -26.23
CA PRO A 327 -29.38 -8.02 -25.55
C PRO A 327 -29.43 -8.47 -24.08
N THR A 328 -28.44 -9.25 -23.65
CA THR A 328 -28.23 -9.58 -22.24
C THR A 328 -28.10 -8.31 -21.39
N LEU A 329 -28.62 -8.33 -20.15
CA LEU A 329 -28.66 -7.21 -19.20
C LEU A 329 -27.28 -6.59 -18.88
N PHE A 330 -26.19 -7.30 -19.18
CA PHE A 330 -24.81 -6.86 -19.00
C PHE A 330 -24.23 -6.06 -20.18
N HIS A 331 -25.01 -5.85 -21.25
CA HIS A 331 -24.67 -4.95 -22.36
C HIS A 331 -25.45 -3.62 -22.34
N SER A 332 -26.07 -3.26 -21.21
CA SER A 332 -26.72 -1.95 -21.11
C SER A 332 -25.67 -0.82 -21.22
N LYS A 333 -25.91 0.13 -22.12
CA LYS A 333 -25.14 1.39 -22.25
C LYS A 333 -25.04 2.17 -20.93
N ALA A 334 -25.80 1.80 -19.90
CA ALA A 334 -25.72 2.38 -18.56
C ALA A 334 -24.39 2.07 -17.84
N LEU A 335 -23.75 0.92 -18.10
CA LEU A 335 -22.43 0.61 -17.52
C LEU A 335 -21.27 1.22 -18.31
N GLN A 336 -21.40 1.41 -19.62
CA GLN A 336 -20.37 2.11 -20.42
C GLN A 336 -20.37 3.64 -20.17
N MET A 337 -21.50 4.23 -19.78
CA MET A 337 -21.60 5.66 -19.49
C MET A 337 -21.11 6.07 -18.09
N ALA A 338 -20.94 5.12 -17.16
CA ALA A 338 -20.36 5.40 -15.84
C ALA A 338 -18.83 5.61 -15.90
N THR A 339 -18.17 5.16 -16.96
CA THR A 339 -16.71 5.33 -17.14
C THR A 339 -16.35 6.52 -18.04
N LEU A 340 -17.32 7.10 -18.77
CA LEU A 340 -17.11 8.30 -19.59
C LEU A 340 -17.58 9.62 -18.94
N ALA A 341 -18.38 9.55 -17.87
CA ALA A 341 -18.89 10.74 -17.17
C ALA A 341 -17.98 11.27 -16.05
N TYR A 342 -16.87 10.60 -15.72
CA TYR A 342 -15.86 11.12 -14.78
C TYR A 342 -14.65 11.76 -15.48
N ALA A 343 -14.61 11.78 -16.82
CA ALA A 343 -13.53 12.38 -17.60
C ALA A 343 -13.86 13.73 -18.26
N ILE A 344 -15.12 14.19 -18.23
CA ILE A 344 -15.51 15.50 -18.80
C ILE A 344 -16.62 16.13 -17.95
N ASN A 345 -16.25 16.87 -16.90
CA ASN A 345 -16.49 18.31 -16.79
C ASN A 345 -16.07 18.82 -15.41
N MET A 346 -14.89 19.46 -15.35
CA MET A 346 -14.84 20.73 -14.64
C MET A 346 -15.81 21.69 -15.34
N GLN A 347 -16.53 22.46 -14.52
CA GLN A 347 -17.42 23.58 -14.87
C GLN A 347 -18.86 23.23 -15.28
N GLY A 348 -19.75 23.46 -14.32
CA GLY A 348 -21.16 23.68 -14.58
C GLY A 348 -21.83 24.39 -13.42
N LYS A 349 -22.13 25.69 -13.57
CA LYS A 349 -23.31 26.29 -12.95
C LYS A 349 -24.16 26.98 -14.02
N ARG A 350 -25.47 26.67 -13.92
CA ARG A 350 -26.55 26.84 -14.89
C ARG A 350 -27.08 28.29 -15.00
N MET A 351 -27.68 28.56 -16.16
CA MET A 351 -28.64 29.63 -16.48
C MET A 351 -29.89 29.65 -15.56
N PRO A 352 -30.79 30.66 -15.71
CA PRO A 352 -32.01 30.34 -16.48
C PRO A 352 -32.60 31.47 -17.38
N LYS A 353 -33.21 31.04 -18.50
CA LYS A 353 -34.45 31.50 -19.21
C LYS A 353 -34.54 33.00 -19.62
N SER A 354 -34.94 33.41 -20.84
CA SER A 354 -36.11 32.97 -21.63
C SER A 354 -36.15 33.64 -23.03
N ARG A 355 -36.93 33.03 -23.93
CA ARG A 355 -37.73 33.59 -25.06
C ARG A 355 -37.06 34.17 -26.34
N SER A 356 -37.50 33.51 -27.43
CA SER A 356 -38.10 34.05 -28.67
C SER A 356 -37.24 34.46 -29.86
N ARG A 357 -37.50 33.70 -30.94
CA ARG A 357 -37.81 34.12 -32.32
C ARG A 357 -36.68 34.53 -33.28
N CYS A 358 -36.67 33.75 -34.36
CA CYS A 358 -36.69 34.14 -35.77
C CYS A 358 -35.39 34.52 -36.49
N SER A 359 -35.18 33.73 -37.55
CA SER A 359 -34.82 34.11 -38.94
C SER A 359 -33.44 34.70 -39.24
N GLY A 360 -32.79 34.09 -40.24
CA GLY A 360 -32.22 34.88 -41.33
C GLY A 360 -30.75 34.63 -41.67
N THR A 361 -30.56 33.86 -42.75
CA THR A 361 -29.63 34.16 -43.87
C THR A 361 -28.12 34.33 -43.64
N ASN A 362 -27.38 33.31 -44.09
CA ASN A 362 -26.26 33.30 -45.07
C ASN A 362 -25.00 34.22 -44.93
N PRO A 363 -23.86 33.78 -45.52
CA PRO A 363 -22.50 34.10 -45.06
C PRO A 363 -21.82 35.20 -45.89
N LYS A 364 -20.71 35.76 -45.36
CA LYS A 364 -19.46 36.06 -46.11
C LYS A 364 -18.38 36.78 -45.27
N LYS A 365 -17.14 36.40 -45.62
CA LYS A 365 -15.89 37.21 -45.75
C LYS A 365 -15.00 37.53 -44.54
N ASN A 366 -13.77 37.02 -44.67
CA ASN A 366 -12.47 37.72 -44.63
C ASN A 366 -12.29 38.84 -43.61
N ARG A 367 -11.38 38.64 -42.65
CA ARG A 367 -9.94 39.00 -42.78
C ARG A 367 -9.15 38.38 -41.64
#